data_AF-A0A067LIQ3-F1
#
_entry.id   AF-A0A067LIQ3-F1
#
_cell.length_a   1.000
_cell.length_b   1.000
_cell.length_c   1.000
_cell.angle_alpha   90.00
_cell.angle_beta   90.00
_cell.angle_gamma   90.00
#
_symmetry.space_group_name_H-M   'P 1'
#
loop_
_entity.id
_entity.type
_entity.pdbx_description
1 polymer ?
#
loop_
_entity_poly.entity_id
_entity_poly.type
_entity_poly.pdbx_seq_one_letter_code
_entity_poly.pdbx_strand_id
1 'polypeptide(L)'
;MQGSLSVLQALIMNRRLGHHFKIPAGSIPVVVIISTSIFLAINDRILIRIWQKLTRKTPTLFQRIGIGHVINVLSLAVSALVESRRLKLAHAQYTDSVKDNSTTVPMHVSWLFPQLILVGIGEAFHYPGQVEFYYQEFPDSLRSTATAMISLVVGISYYLSTTLIDLIRRVTNWLPDNINHGRLDNVYWVLAVIGMVNFCYYLSCAKFYKYRYQNVQKATGENSSGSLGENTRM
;
A
#
# COMPACT_ATOMS: atom_id res chain seq x y z
N MET A 1 6.63 2.12 -6.67
CA MET A 1 7.80 1.23 -6.45
C MET A 1 7.45 -0.26 -6.48
N GLN A 2 6.48 -0.75 -5.68
CA GLN A 2 6.18 -2.19 -5.63
C GLN A 2 5.71 -2.79 -6.98
N GLY A 3 4.92 -2.04 -7.77
CA GLY A 3 4.47 -2.48 -9.10
C GLY A 3 5.61 -2.65 -10.11
N SER A 4 6.57 -1.71 -10.17
CA SER A 4 7.71 -1.81 -11.08
C SER A 4 8.66 -2.97 -10.72
N LEU A 5 8.90 -3.21 -9.43
CA LEU A 5 9.67 -4.37 -8.97
C LEU A 5 8.96 -5.69 -9.31
N SER A 6 7.63 -5.74 -9.19
CA SER A 6 6.84 -6.94 -9.55
C SER A 6 6.93 -7.27 -11.04
N VAL A 7 6.98 -6.25 -11.91
CA VAL A 7 7.20 -6.45 -13.36
C VAL A 7 8.61 -7.00 -13.61
N LEU A 8 9.62 -6.48 -12.92
CA LEU A 8 10.99 -6.98 -13.01
C LEU A 8 11.11 -8.43 -12.52
N GLN A 9 10.46 -8.79 -11.42
CA GLN A 9 10.35 -10.18 -10.95
C GLN A 9 9.65 -11.08 -11.98
N ALA A 10 8.57 -10.60 -12.59
CA ALA A 10 7.85 -11.38 -13.59
C ALA A 10 8.70 -11.69 -14.84
N LEU A 11 9.64 -10.82 -15.21
CA LEU A 11 10.53 -11.05 -16.36
C LEU A 11 11.42 -12.28 -16.19
N ILE A 12 11.84 -12.60 -14.96
CA ILE A 12 12.75 -13.72 -14.62
C ILE A 12 12.02 -14.99 -14.15
N MET A 13 10.68 -14.95 -14.11
CA MET A 13 9.82 -16.08 -13.74
C MET A 13 9.21 -16.77 -14.96
N ASN A 14 8.75 -18.01 -14.78
CA ASN A 14 8.03 -18.71 -15.84
C ASN A 14 6.62 -18.10 -16.01
N ARG A 15 6.43 -17.42 -17.15
CA ARG A 15 5.18 -16.74 -17.53
C ARG A 15 4.28 -17.57 -18.46
N ARG A 16 4.63 -18.83 -18.74
CA ARG A 16 3.80 -19.71 -19.57
C ARG A 16 2.60 -20.20 -18.77
N LEU A 17 1.40 -19.84 -19.22
CA LEU A 17 0.14 -20.32 -18.69
C LEU A 17 -0.40 -21.40 -19.65
N GLY A 18 -0.19 -22.67 -19.29
CA GLY A 18 -0.44 -23.81 -20.18
C GLY A 18 0.59 -23.93 -21.32
N HIS A 19 0.23 -24.64 -22.39
CA HIS A 19 1.14 -24.93 -23.51
C HIS A 19 1.31 -23.78 -24.51
N HIS A 20 0.33 -22.87 -24.64
CA HIS A 20 0.29 -21.92 -25.76
C HIS A 20 0.33 -20.43 -25.37
N PHE A 21 0.13 -20.08 -24.11
CA PHE A 21 0.01 -18.68 -23.70
C PHE A 21 1.16 -18.23 -22.82
N LYS A 22 1.79 -17.10 -23.14
CA LYS A 22 2.83 -16.47 -22.31
C LYS A 22 2.35 -15.09 -21.87
N ILE A 23 2.17 -14.90 -20.57
CA ILE A 23 1.72 -13.62 -20.03
C ILE A 23 2.83 -12.57 -20.23
N PRO A 24 2.52 -11.36 -20.75
CA PRO A 24 3.45 -10.23 -20.74
C PRO A 24 3.77 -9.79 -19.30
N ALA A 25 5.04 -9.58 -18.96
CA ALA A 25 5.40 -9.13 -17.61
C ALA A 25 4.73 -7.78 -17.24
N GLY A 26 4.53 -6.91 -18.23
CA GLY A 26 3.85 -5.62 -18.05
C GLY A 26 2.36 -5.72 -17.75
N SER A 27 1.70 -6.88 -17.96
CA SER A 27 0.29 -7.05 -17.63
C SER A 27 0.05 -7.55 -16.20
N ILE A 28 1.11 -7.88 -15.46
CA ILE A 28 1.01 -8.37 -14.07
C ILE A 28 0.36 -7.35 -13.11
N PRO A 29 0.64 -6.04 -13.20
CA PRO A 29 -0.04 -5.03 -12.37
C PRO A 29 -1.55 -4.94 -12.58
N VAL A 30 -2.10 -5.44 -13.71
CA VAL A 30 -3.55 -5.44 -13.96
C VAL A 30 -4.31 -6.25 -12.91
N VAL A 31 -3.67 -7.26 -12.30
CA VAL A 31 -4.24 -8.03 -11.18
C VAL A 31 -4.60 -7.12 -10.00
N VAL A 32 -3.77 -6.10 -9.71
CA VAL A 32 -4.04 -5.13 -8.65
C VAL A 32 -5.28 -4.32 -8.98
N ILE A 33 -5.43 -3.86 -10.23
CA ILE A 33 -6.58 -3.07 -10.68
C ILE A 33 -7.86 -3.90 -10.54
N ILE A 34 -7.87 -5.13 -11.04
CA ILE A 34 -9.03 -6.04 -10.96
C ILE A 34 -9.38 -6.34 -9.49
N SER A 35 -8.38 -6.67 -8.67
CA SER A 35 -8.58 -6.93 -7.23
C SER A 35 -9.18 -5.70 -6.54
N THR A 36 -8.62 -4.51 -6.79
CA THR A 36 -9.09 -3.25 -6.23
C THR A 36 -10.54 -2.97 -6.64
N SER A 37 -10.90 -3.14 -7.92
CA SER A 37 -12.27 -2.91 -8.38
C SER A 37 -13.27 -3.87 -7.72
N ILE A 38 -12.93 -5.16 -7.60
CA ILE A 38 -13.78 -6.15 -6.96
C ILE A 38 -13.95 -5.82 -5.47
N PHE A 39 -12.85 -5.58 -4.76
CA PHE A 39 -12.91 -5.28 -3.33
C PHE A 39 -13.52 -3.92 -3.03
N LEU A 40 -13.41 -2.94 -3.92
CA LEU A 40 -14.09 -1.66 -3.81
C LEU A 40 -15.61 -1.85 -3.91
N ALA A 41 -16.09 -2.59 -4.91
CA ALA A 41 -17.51 -2.91 -5.05
C ALA A 41 -18.05 -3.71 -3.86
N ILE A 42 -17.23 -4.62 -3.33
CA ILE A 42 -17.53 -5.36 -2.10
C ILE A 42 -17.59 -4.42 -0.91
N ASN A 43 -16.62 -3.52 -0.74
CA ASN A 43 -16.58 -2.57 0.36
C ASN A 43 -17.82 -1.68 0.34
N ASP A 44 -18.21 -1.13 -0.81
CA ASP A 44 -19.39 -0.27 -0.91
C ASP A 44 -20.68 -1.02 -0.51
N ARG A 45 -20.81 -2.31 -0.83
CA ARG A 45 -22.03 -3.08 -0.51
C ARG A 45 -22.01 -3.74 0.87
N ILE A 46 -20.88 -4.32 1.27
CA ILE A 46 -20.74 -5.14 2.47
C ILE A 46 -20.33 -4.28 3.66
N LEU A 47 -19.40 -3.34 3.48
CA LEU A 47 -18.84 -2.56 4.59
C LEU A 47 -19.90 -1.66 5.22
N ILE A 48 -20.74 -1.01 4.41
CA ILE A 48 -21.87 -0.21 4.90
C ILE A 48 -22.85 -1.09 5.70
N ARG A 49 -23.21 -2.27 5.18
CA ARG A 49 -24.15 -3.19 5.86
C ARG A 49 -23.59 -3.78 7.15
N ILE A 50 -22.34 -4.25 7.14
CA ILE A 50 -21.70 -4.85 8.32
C ILE A 50 -21.51 -3.81 9.41
N TRP A 51 -21.09 -2.59 9.08
CA TRP A 51 -20.90 -1.54 10.07
C TRP A 51 -22.21 -1.06 10.69
N GLN A 52 -23.27 -0.95 9.90
CA GLN A 52 -24.60 -0.67 10.43
C GLN A 52 -25.09 -1.77 11.37
N LYS A 53 -24.82 -3.04 11.03
CA LYS A 53 -25.24 -4.20 11.83
C LYS A 53 -24.43 -4.39 13.11
N LEU A 54 -23.12 -4.11 13.08
CA LEU A 54 -22.19 -4.40 14.18
C LEU A 54 -22.08 -3.25 15.18
N THR A 55 -21.94 -2.01 14.69
CA THR A 55 -21.55 -0.86 15.52
C THR A 55 -22.65 0.20 15.64
N ARG A 56 -23.72 0.09 14.84
CA ARG A 56 -24.75 1.13 14.62
C ARG A 56 -24.17 2.53 14.32
N LYS A 57 -22.90 2.60 13.93
CA LYS A 57 -22.13 3.80 13.61
C LYS A 57 -21.31 3.54 12.36
N THR A 58 -21.03 4.58 11.58
CA THR A 58 -20.19 4.47 10.40
C THR A 58 -18.72 4.25 10.79
N PRO A 59 -17.94 3.50 9.98
CA PRO A 59 -16.50 3.36 10.19
C PRO A 59 -15.86 4.74 10.27
N THR A 60 -15.01 4.97 11.27
CA THR A 60 -14.21 6.20 11.24
C THR A 60 -13.25 6.14 10.07
N LEU A 61 -13.12 7.26 9.38
CA LEU A 61 -12.27 7.41 8.20
C LEU A 61 -10.84 6.89 8.44
N PHE A 62 -10.30 7.22 9.62
CA PHE A 62 -8.99 6.79 10.06
C PHE A 62 -8.86 5.27 10.25
N GLN A 63 -9.92 4.56 10.63
CA GLN A 63 -9.89 3.10 10.73
C GLN A 63 -9.82 2.43 9.36
N ARG A 64 -10.55 2.95 8.36
CA ARG A 64 -10.51 2.41 6.99
C ARG A 64 -9.11 2.57 6.38
N ILE A 65 -8.54 3.76 6.51
CA ILE A 65 -7.17 4.07 6.05
C ILE A 65 -6.16 3.19 6.79
N GLY A 66 -6.30 3.04 8.12
CA GLY A 66 -5.42 2.21 8.93
C GLY A 66 -5.43 0.73 8.54
N ILE A 67 -6.60 0.15 8.27
CA ILE A 67 -6.73 -1.24 7.79
C ILE A 67 -6.01 -1.41 6.45
N GLY A 68 -6.20 -0.48 5.52
CA GLY A 68 -5.51 -0.50 4.23
C GLY A 68 -4.00 -0.47 4.35
N HIS A 69 -3.47 0.35 5.26
CA HIS A 69 -2.03 0.39 5.58
C HIS A 69 -1.50 -0.96 6.09
N VAL A 70 -2.19 -1.59 7.04
CA VAL A 70 -1.78 -2.90 7.58
C VAL A 70 -1.74 -3.96 6.49
N ILE A 71 -2.75 -4.01 5.62
CA ILE A 71 -2.82 -4.96 4.51
C ILE A 71 -1.69 -4.72 3.50
N ASN A 72 -1.34 -3.45 3.22
CA ASN A 72 -0.22 -3.12 2.34
C ASN A 72 1.12 -3.56 2.92
N VAL A 73 1.35 -3.36 4.23
CA VAL A 73 2.57 -3.85 4.90
C VAL A 73 2.64 -5.38 4.86
N LEU A 74 1.50 -6.07 5.06
CA LEU A 74 1.42 -7.52 4.94
C LEU A 74 1.73 -7.99 3.51
N SER A 75 1.23 -7.28 2.48
CA SER A 75 1.55 -7.57 1.09
C SER A 75 3.06 -7.49 0.81
N LEU A 76 3.74 -6.48 1.36
CA LEU A 76 5.20 -6.35 1.25
C LEU A 76 5.93 -7.50 1.94
N ALA A 77 5.47 -7.93 3.13
CA ALA A 77 6.02 -9.10 3.80
C ALA A 77 5.82 -10.39 2.98
N VAL A 78 4.64 -10.60 2.41
CA VAL A 78 4.38 -11.73 1.50
C VAL A 78 5.29 -11.67 0.27
N SER A 79 5.50 -10.48 -0.29
CA SER A 79 6.40 -10.28 -1.44
C SER A 79 7.85 -10.68 -1.08
N ALA A 80 8.33 -10.30 0.10
CA ALA A 80 9.64 -10.67 0.60
C ALA A 80 9.79 -12.20 0.78
N LEU A 81 8.74 -12.86 1.30
CA LEU A 81 8.71 -14.31 1.47
C LEU A 81 8.71 -15.06 0.14
N VAL A 82 7.89 -14.62 -0.83
CA VAL A 82 7.85 -15.18 -2.18
C VAL A 82 9.21 -15.05 -2.87
N GLU A 83 9.85 -13.89 -2.73
CA GLU A 83 11.18 -13.67 -3.30
C GLU A 83 12.26 -14.51 -2.61
N SER A 84 12.20 -14.64 -1.28
CA SER A 84 13.09 -15.52 -0.51
C SER A 84 12.96 -16.98 -0.96
N ARG A 85 11.74 -17.43 -1.29
CA ARG A 85 11.49 -18.76 -1.86
C ARG A 85 12.09 -18.89 -3.27
N ARG A 86 11.89 -17.89 -4.13
CA ARG A 86 12.45 -17.86 -5.50
C ARG A 86 13.97 -17.95 -5.48
N LEU A 87 14.63 -17.17 -4.63
CA LEU A 87 16.09 -17.16 -4.51
C LEU A 87 16.64 -18.50 -4.04
N LYS A 88 15.97 -19.17 -3.07
CA LYS A 88 16.35 -20.52 -2.63
C LYS A 88 16.31 -21.53 -3.78
N LEU A 89 15.28 -21.49 -4.62
CA LEU A 89 15.16 -22.36 -5.79
C LEU A 89 16.23 -22.05 -6.85
N ALA A 90 16.52 -20.77 -7.08
CA ALA A 90 17.58 -20.36 -8.00
C ALA A 90 18.96 -20.86 -7.57
N HIS A 91 19.28 -20.77 -6.27
CA HIS A 91 20.54 -21.27 -5.72
C HIS A 91 20.65 -22.80 -5.73
N ALA A 92 19.55 -23.52 -5.46
CA ALA A 92 19.54 -24.98 -5.52
C ALA A 92 19.85 -25.48 -6.95
N GLN A 93 19.24 -24.86 -7.96
CA GLN A 93 19.52 -25.22 -9.37
C GLN A 93 20.93 -24.89 -9.83
N TYR A 94 21.51 -23.78 -9.34
CA TYR A 94 22.90 -23.42 -9.65
C TYR A 94 23.89 -24.48 -9.14
N THR A 95 23.55 -25.17 -8.04
CA THR A 95 24.40 -26.20 -7.44
C THR A 95 24.31 -27.53 -8.20
N ASP A 96 23.14 -27.85 -8.77
CA ASP A 96 22.92 -29.09 -9.55
C ASP A 96 23.26 -28.97 -11.05
N SER A 97 23.27 -27.77 -11.62
CA SER A 97 23.39 -27.54 -13.07
C SER A 97 24.59 -26.65 -13.43
N VAL A 98 25.79 -27.23 -13.54
CA VAL A 98 26.99 -26.57 -14.12
C VAL A 98 26.85 -26.33 -15.64
N LYS A 99 25.68 -26.55 -16.27
CA LYS A 99 25.59 -26.69 -17.73
C LYS A 99 24.46 -26.00 -18.48
N ASP A 100 23.60 -25.20 -17.88
CA ASP A 100 22.58 -24.51 -18.69
C ASP A 100 22.39 -23.05 -18.33
N ASN A 101 22.65 -22.17 -19.30
CA ASN A 101 22.55 -20.71 -19.23
C ASN A 101 21.09 -20.21 -19.14
N SER A 102 20.16 -21.04 -18.66
CA SER A 102 18.75 -20.70 -18.59
C SER A 102 18.50 -19.71 -17.45
N THR A 103 18.37 -18.44 -17.81
CA THR A 103 18.16 -17.28 -16.92
C THR A 103 16.77 -17.26 -16.24
N THR A 104 15.98 -18.33 -16.38
CA THR A 104 14.58 -18.39 -15.94
C THR A 104 14.44 -19.40 -14.81
N VAL A 105 14.10 -18.93 -13.61
CA VAL A 105 13.78 -19.81 -12.47
C VAL A 105 12.47 -20.55 -12.79
N PRO A 106 12.33 -21.86 -12.54
CA PRO A 106 11.12 -22.65 -12.76
C PRO A 106 10.03 -22.34 -11.71
N MET A 107 9.92 -21.08 -11.28
CA MET A 107 8.82 -20.61 -10.45
C MET A 107 7.78 -19.96 -11.34
N HIS A 108 6.55 -20.45 -11.26
CA HIS A 108 5.44 -19.94 -12.05
C HIS A 108 5.00 -18.55 -11.56
N VAL A 109 4.63 -17.67 -12.49
CA VAL A 109 4.24 -16.28 -12.21
C VAL A 109 3.03 -16.14 -11.27
N SER A 110 2.22 -17.20 -11.12
CA SER A 110 1.07 -17.22 -10.19
C SER A 110 1.46 -16.98 -8.73
N TRP A 111 2.72 -17.25 -8.36
CA TRP A 111 3.24 -16.93 -7.03
C TRP A 111 3.32 -15.43 -6.75
N LEU A 112 3.19 -14.58 -7.77
CA LEU A 112 3.06 -13.13 -7.60
C LEU A 112 1.64 -12.67 -7.27
N PHE A 113 0.63 -13.51 -7.52
CA PHE A 113 -0.77 -13.12 -7.34
C PHE A 113 -1.15 -12.85 -5.88
N PRO A 114 -0.73 -13.63 -4.86
CA PRO A 114 -1.11 -13.39 -3.48
C PRO A 114 -0.77 -11.97 -3.01
N GLN A 115 0.46 -11.50 -3.27
CA GLN A 115 0.85 -10.14 -2.89
C GLN A 115 0.09 -9.07 -3.68
N LEU A 116 -0.13 -9.26 -4.99
CA LEU A 116 -0.83 -8.28 -5.83
C LEU A 116 -2.31 -8.16 -5.45
N ILE A 117 -2.95 -9.28 -5.12
CA ILE A 117 -4.32 -9.30 -4.61
C ILE A 117 -4.38 -8.55 -3.28
N LEU A 118 -3.45 -8.81 -2.35
CA LEU A 118 -3.37 -8.09 -1.08
C LEU A 118 -3.15 -6.58 -1.26
N VAL A 119 -2.30 -6.15 -2.20
CA VAL A 119 -2.18 -4.71 -2.53
C VAL A 119 -3.53 -4.16 -2.95
N GLY A 120 -4.23 -4.83 -3.88
CA GLY A 120 -5.52 -4.34 -4.37
C GLY A 120 -6.60 -4.27 -3.28
N ILE A 121 -6.58 -5.23 -2.33
CA ILE A 121 -7.43 -5.17 -1.14
C ILE A 121 -7.06 -3.93 -0.32
N GLY A 122 -5.78 -3.74 -0.01
CA GLY A 122 -5.30 -2.58 0.75
C GLY A 122 -5.70 -1.24 0.13
N GLU A 123 -5.54 -1.10 -1.19
CA GLU A 123 -5.96 0.07 -1.96
C GLU A 123 -7.48 0.32 -1.90
N ALA A 124 -8.30 -0.72 -1.97
CA ALA A 124 -9.75 -0.61 -1.89
C ALA A 124 -10.25 -0.08 -0.53
N PHE A 125 -9.50 -0.29 0.56
CA PHE A 125 -9.80 0.28 1.88
C PHE A 125 -9.16 1.68 2.06
N HIS A 126 -7.94 1.85 1.57
CA HIS A 126 -7.12 3.03 1.78
C HIS A 126 -7.55 4.23 0.92
N TYR A 127 -7.81 3.99 -0.37
CA TYR A 127 -8.01 5.06 -1.36
C TYR A 127 -9.28 5.88 -1.12
N PRO A 128 -10.48 5.28 -0.94
CA PRO A 128 -11.69 6.05 -0.67
C PRO A 128 -11.59 6.85 0.63
N GLY A 129 -10.95 6.27 1.66
CA GLY A 129 -10.77 6.94 2.94
C GLY A 129 -9.85 8.16 2.86
N GLN A 130 -8.77 8.09 2.09
CA GLN A 130 -7.92 9.25 1.86
C GLN A 130 -8.66 10.37 1.11
N VAL A 131 -9.38 10.01 0.05
CA VAL A 131 -10.09 11.00 -0.79
C VAL A 131 -11.15 11.72 0.04
N GLU A 132 -11.95 10.99 0.81
CA GLU A 132 -12.96 11.56 1.70
C GLU A 132 -12.35 12.45 2.79
N PHE A 133 -11.14 12.13 3.28
CA PHE A 133 -10.43 12.98 4.25
C PHE A 133 -10.01 14.32 3.65
N TYR A 134 -9.43 14.30 2.45
CA TYR A 134 -9.04 15.52 1.75
C TYR A 134 -10.25 16.41 1.45
N TYR A 135 -11.38 15.83 1.03
CA TYR A 135 -12.59 16.62 0.79
C TYR A 135 -13.18 17.24 2.06
N GLN A 136 -13.00 16.64 3.25
CA GLN A 136 -13.46 17.24 4.51
C GLN A 136 -12.61 18.43 4.96
N GLU A 137 -11.31 18.44 4.61
CA GLU A 137 -10.38 19.49 5.02
C GLU A 137 -10.32 20.67 4.05
N PHE A 138 -10.64 20.47 2.76
CA PHE A 138 -10.63 21.54 1.75
C PHE A 138 -12.05 22.02 1.41
N PRO A 139 -12.37 23.31 1.54
CA PRO A 139 -13.65 23.85 1.09
C PRO A 139 -13.79 23.76 -0.43
N ASP A 140 -15.03 23.69 -0.93
CA ASP A 140 -15.32 23.49 -2.36
C ASP A 140 -14.65 24.52 -3.29
N SER A 141 -14.41 25.74 -2.80
CA SER A 141 -13.72 26.81 -3.51
C SER A 141 -12.22 26.57 -3.76
N LEU A 142 -11.58 25.64 -3.02
CA LEU A 142 -10.16 25.30 -3.14
C LEU A 142 -9.91 23.93 -3.77
N ARG A 143 -10.95 23.30 -4.36
CA ARG A 143 -10.89 21.95 -4.91
C ARG A 143 -9.81 21.78 -6.00
N SER A 144 -9.59 22.80 -6.84
CA SER A 144 -8.54 22.81 -7.86
C SER A 144 -7.13 22.85 -7.26
N THR A 145 -6.94 23.58 -6.17
CA THR A 145 -5.66 23.62 -5.43
C THR A 145 -5.39 22.29 -4.74
N ALA A 146 -6.43 21.64 -4.19
CA ALA A 146 -6.31 20.32 -3.56
C ALA A 146 -5.89 19.23 -4.56
N THR A 147 -6.46 19.21 -5.78
CA THR A 147 -6.05 18.25 -6.82
C THR A 147 -4.63 18.50 -7.32
N ALA A 148 -4.21 19.76 -7.43
CA ALA A 148 -2.83 20.11 -7.75
C ALA A 148 -1.85 19.64 -6.66
N MET A 149 -2.19 19.82 -5.37
CA MET A 149 -1.39 19.33 -4.25
C MET A 149 -1.26 17.80 -4.25
N ILE A 150 -2.36 17.06 -4.46
CA ILE A 150 -2.32 15.60 -4.55
C ILE A 150 -1.37 15.15 -5.67
N SER A 151 -1.46 15.79 -6.84
CA SER A 151 -0.58 15.48 -7.98
C SER A 151 0.89 15.75 -7.67
N LEU A 152 1.18 16.84 -6.95
CA LEU A 152 2.54 17.17 -6.50
C LEU A 152 3.07 16.15 -5.48
N VAL A 153 2.26 15.73 -4.52
CA VAL A 153 2.62 14.68 -3.54
C VAL A 153 2.91 13.35 -4.25
N VAL A 154 2.10 12.98 -5.26
CA VAL A 154 2.35 11.79 -6.09
C VAL A 154 3.69 11.93 -6.83
N GLY A 155 3.96 13.10 -7.43
CA GLY A 155 5.23 13.38 -8.09
C GLY A 155 6.43 13.22 -7.16
N ILE A 156 6.39 13.84 -5.98
CA ILE A 156 7.42 13.69 -4.94
C ILE A 156 7.61 12.22 -4.56
N SER A 157 6.51 11.47 -4.43
CA SER A 157 6.56 10.04 -4.10
C SER A 157 7.28 9.21 -5.16
N TYR A 158 7.14 9.55 -6.45
CA TYR A 158 7.89 8.92 -7.53
C TYR A 158 9.38 9.24 -7.45
N TYR A 159 9.77 10.50 -7.24
CA TYR A 159 11.18 10.88 -7.06
C TYR A 159 11.81 10.21 -5.84
N LEU A 160 11.09 10.15 -4.72
CA LEU A 160 11.54 9.47 -3.50
C LEU A 160 11.72 7.98 -3.75
N SER A 161 10.80 7.34 -4.48
CA SER A 161 10.92 5.94 -4.88
C SER A 161 12.17 5.68 -5.70
N THR A 162 12.46 6.52 -6.70
CA THR A 162 13.67 6.39 -7.54
C THR A 162 14.93 6.61 -6.70
N THR A 163 14.94 7.65 -5.87
CA THR A 163 16.07 7.94 -4.98
C THR A 163 16.37 6.79 -4.03
N LEU A 164 15.32 6.13 -3.49
CA LEU A 164 15.48 4.96 -2.62
C LEU A 164 16.08 3.78 -3.38
N ILE A 165 15.64 3.52 -4.63
CA ILE A 165 16.23 2.48 -5.48
C ILE A 165 17.71 2.76 -5.74
N ASP A 166 18.04 4.00 -6.09
CA ASP A 166 19.42 4.42 -6.38
C ASP A 166 20.31 4.31 -5.14
N LEU A 167 19.79 4.70 -3.97
CA LEU A 167 20.49 4.56 -2.69
C LEU A 167 20.76 3.09 -2.38
N ILE A 168 19.76 2.23 -2.52
CA ILE A 168 19.92 0.78 -2.31
C ILE A 168 20.97 0.22 -3.27
N ARG A 169 20.94 0.61 -4.56
CA ARG A 169 21.92 0.16 -5.55
C ARG A 169 23.34 0.64 -5.25
N ARG A 170 23.50 1.84 -4.70
CA ARG A 170 24.82 2.41 -4.34
C ARG A 170 25.40 1.81 -3.06
N VAL A 171 24.57 1.63 -2.04
CA VAL A 171 25.02 1.20 -0.70
C VAL A 171 25.11 -0.32 -0.60
N THR A 172 24.28 -1.05 -1.37
CA THR A 172 24.16 -2.50 -1.26
C THR A 172 24.37 -3.18 -2.61
N ASN A 173 24.93 -4.39 -2.56
CA ASN A 173 24.98 -5.28 -3.72
C ASN A 173 23.67 -6.05 -3.93
N TRP A 174 22.55 -5.58 -3.36
CA TRP A 174 21.26 -6.29 -3.42
C TRP A 174 20.55 -6.14 -4.76
N LEU A 175 20.88 -5.11 -5.55
CA LEU A 175 20.25 -4.81 -6.84
C LEU A 175 21.28 -4.72 -7.99
N PRO A 176 22.01 -5.80 -8.30
CA PRO A 176 22.89 -5.86 -9.46
C PRO A 176 22.07 -5.88 -10.76
N ASP A 177 22.70 -5.55 -11.89
CA ASP A 177 22.02 -5.53 -13.20
C ASP A 177 21.41 -6.89 -13.59
N ASN A 178 21.98 -7.98 -13.06
CA ASN A 178 21.38 -9.31 -13.14
C ASN A 178 20.57 -9.63 -11.87
N ILE A 179 19.25 -9.43 -11.93
CA ILE A 179 18.32 -9.63 -10.80
C ILE A 179 18.36 -11.05 -10.23
N ASN A 180 18.76 -12.07 -11.00
CA ASN A 180 18.88 -13.43 -10.49
C ASN A 180 19.96 -13.60 -9.42
N HIS A 181 20.96 -12.71 -9.41
CA HIS A 181 22.03 -12.69 -8.40
C HIS A 181 21.77 -11.65 -7.30
N GLY A 182 20.69 -10.87 -7.43
CA GLY A 182 20.31 -9.84 -6.48
C GLY A 182 19.56 -10.40 -5.26
N ARG A 183 19.71 -9.70 -4.13
CA ARG A 183 18.97 -9.94 -2.90
C ARG A 183 17.71 -9.08 -2.86
N LEU A 184 16.82 -9.32 -3.82
CA LEU A 184 15.57 -8.56 -3.93
C LEU A 184 14.63 -8.80 -2.72
N ASP A 185 14.79 -9.94 -2.03
CA ASP A 185 14.17 -10.25 -0.74
C ASP A 185 14.45 -9.16 0.31
N ASN A 186 15.71 -8.72 0.42
CA ASN A 186 16.11 -7.68 1.36
C ASN A 186 15.50 -6.32 1.00
N VAL A 187 15.35 -6.02 -0.30
CA VAL A 187 14.69 -4.79 -0.76
C VAL A 187 13.23 -4.77 -0.33
N TYR A 188 12.51 -5.89 -0.48
CA TYR A 188 11.13 -5.98 0.01
C TYR A 188 11.03 -5.87 1.54
N TRP A 189 11.99 -6.43 2.29
CA TRP A 189 12.04 -6.25 3.74
C TRP A 189 12.28 -4.81 4.16
N VAL A 190 13.21 -4.09 3.51
CA VAL A 190 13.42 -2.66 3.75
C VAL A 190 12.15 -1.87 3.48
N LEU A 191 11.46 -2.16 2.36
CA LEU A 191 10.18 -1.52 2.05
C LEU A 191 9.10 -1.84 3.08
N ALA A 192 9.03 -3.07 3.59
CA ALA A 192 8.10 -3.47 4.64
C ALA A 192 8.37 -2.71 5.96
N VAL A 193 9.64 -2.57 6.35
CA VAL A 193 10.04 -1.80 7.55
C VAL A 193 9.71 -0.32 7.39
N ILE A 194 10.05 0.29 6.25
CA ILE A 194 9.69 1.69 5.96
C ILE A 194 8.16 1.87 5.98
N GLY A 195 7.41 0.95 5.38
CA GLY A 195 5.94 0.95 5.42
C GLY A 195 5.38 0.84 6.84
N MET A 196 5.98 0.01 7.69
CA MET A 196 5.60 -0.13 9.10
C MET A 196 5.87 1.15 9.87
N VAL A 197 7.04 1.77 9.70
CA VAL A 197 7.39 3.06 10.33
C VAL A 197 6.39 4.15 9.90
N ASN A 198 6.05 4.21 8.61
CA ASN A 198 5.04 5.14 8.10
C ASN A 198 3.66 4.89 8.74
N PHE A 199 3.27 3.63 8.93
CA PHE A 199 2.03 3.30 9.62
C PHE A 199 2.04 3.73 11.10
N CYS A 200 3.15 3.54 11.82
CA CYS A 200 3.30 4.03 13.20
C CYS A 200 3.22 5.56 13.28
N TYR A 201 3.83 6.26 12.33
CA TYR A 201 3.72 7.71 12.20
C TYR A 201 2.26 8.14 11.96
N TYR A 202 1.59 7.49 11.01
CA TYR A 202 0.16 7.72 10.74
C TYR A 202 -0.72 7.54 11.98
N LEU A 203 -0.52 6.45 12.74
CA LEU A 203 -1.27 6.19 13.98
C LEU A 203 -1.06 7.29 15.03
N SER A 204 0.18 7.77 15.15
CA SER A 204 0.53 8.87 16.05
C SER A 204 -0.23 10.13 15.65
N CYS A 205 -0.16 10.53 14.38
CA CYS A 205 -0.89 11.68 13.84
C CYS A 205 -2.40 11.55 14.00
N ALA A 206 -2.99 10.39 13.70
CA ALA A 206 -4.42 10.15 13.86
C ALA A 206 -4.87 10.27 15.32
N LYS A 207 -4.04 9.81 16.27
CA LYS A 207 -4.30 9.96 17.71
C LYS A 207 -4.24 11.41 18.16
N PHE A 208 -3.23 12.17 17.71
CA PHE A 208 -3.11 13.60 18.00
C PHE A 208 -4.27 14.41 17.40
N TYR A 209 -4.67 14.11 16.16
CA TYR A 209 -5.78 14.78 15.50
C TYR A 209 -7.10 14.56 16.25
N LYS A 210 -7.40 13.30 16.62
CA LYS A 210 -8.60 12.96 17.40
C LYS A 210 -8.61 13.65 18.76
N TYR A 211 -7.46 13.71 19.43
CA TYR A 211 -7.32 14.39 20.72
C TYR A 211 -7.57 15.90 20.60
N ARG A 212 -6.99 16.56 19.60
CA ARG A 212 -7.21 17.99 19.35
C ARG A 212 -8.67 18.31 19.04
N TYR A 213 -9.31 17.52 18.18
CA TYR A 213 -10.73 17.71 17.84
C TYR A 213 -11.65 17.58 19.07
N GLN A 214 -11.40 16.59 19.93
CA GLN A 214 -12.15 16.40 21.17
C GLN A 214 -11.97 17.56 22.16
N ASN A 215 -10.74 18.10 22.27
CA ASN A 215 -10.47 19.24 23.14
C ASN A 215 -11.13 20.53 22.63
N VAL A 216 -11.13 20.76 21.32
CA VAL A 216 -11.82 21.92 20.72
C VAL A 216 -13.33 21.83 20.96
N GLN A 217 -13.95 20.66 20.77
CA GLN A 217 -15.39 20.51 21.06
C GLN A 217 -15.73 20.74 22.53
N LYS A 218 -14.88 20.27 23.46
CA LYS A 218 -15.06 20.53 24.90
C LYS A 218 -14.95 22.02 25.23
N ALA A 219 -13.94 22.71 24.70
CA ALA A 219 -13.75 24.15 24.91
C ALA A 219 -14.93 24.98 24.34
N THR A 220 -15.44 24.62 23.16
CA THR A 220 -16.62 25.30 22.57
C THR A 220 -17.91 25.00 23.36
N GLY A 221 -18.07 23.78 23.86
CA GLY A 221 -19.22 23.39 24.70
C GLY A 221 -19.23 24.08 26.07
N GLU A 222 -18.07 24.26 26.70
CA GLU A 222 -17.92 25.01 27.95
C GLU A 222 -18.16 26.52 27.76
N ASN A 223 -17.63 27.12 26.68
CA ASN A 223 -17.90 28.54 26.39
C ASN A 223 -19.39 28.83 26.10
N SER A 224 -20.10 27.89 25.47
CA SER A 224 -21.53 28.04 25.18
C SER A 224 -22.39 27.98 26.45
N SER A 225 -21.99 27.17 27.43
CA SER A 225 -22.71 27.01 28.70
C SER A 225 -22.39 28.13 29.70
N GLY A 226 -21.18 28.70 29.66
CA GLY A 226 -20.84 29.92 30.41
C GLY A 226 -21.63 31.15 29.94
N SER A 227 -21.81 31.34 28.64
CA SER A 227 -22.58 32.45 28.06
C SER A 227 -24.07 32.42 28.42
N LEU A 228 -24.69 31.24 28.50
CA LEU A 228 -26.10 31.08 28.88
C LEU A 228 -26.34 31.35 30.38
N GLY A 229 -25.36 31.06 31.23
CA GLY A 229 -25.46 31.31 32.69
C GLY A 229 -25.24 32.77 33.09
N GLU A 230 -24.55 33.56 32.27
CA GLU A 230 -24.30 34.98 32.54
C GLU A 230 -25.47 35.88 32.13
N ASN A 231 -26.25 35.45 31.12
CA ASN A 231 -27.40 36.21 30.61
C ASN A 231 -28.71 36.01 31.41
N THR A 232 -28.70 35.23 32.48
CA THR A 232 -29.84 35.01 33.40
C THR A 232 -29.68 35.72 34.75
N ARG A 233 -28.64 36.54 34.92
CA ARG A 233 -28.34 37.28 36.16
C ARG A 233 -28.43 38.82 36.02
N MET A 234 -29.21 39.33 35.07
CA MET A 234 -29.61 40.74 35.02
C MET A 234 -31.12 40.88 35.24
#